data_AF-A0A328E696-F1
#
_entry.id   AF-A0A328E696-F1
#
_cell.length_a   1.000
_cell.length_b   1.000
_cell.length_c   1.000
_cell.angle_alpha   90.00
_cell.angle_beta   90.00
_cell.angle_gamma   90.00
#
_symmetry.space_group_name_H-M   'P 1'
#
loop_
_entity.id
_entity.type
_entity.pdbx_description
1 polymer ?
#
loop_
_entity_poly.entity_id
_entity_poly.type
_entity_poly.pdbx_seq_one_letter_code
_entity_poly.pdbx_strand_id
1 'polypeptide(L)'
;MAMPVDFGDSAASGGGGTLSGLYQNSRRLLLKTRDGLEKLERSQYASSSALFTSSSIASSSGVESPSHLFDSVRKDITQIQLLCSEMDSLWRSIPAKSQRDLWKRKVEQVAEEADSLKDCLNKYDLRDRKRIQEAQERAELLGRANGSSSHILRIFDEEAQAMQSVRRSSKMMEETFATGAAILSKYSEQRDRLKHAQRKALDVLNTMGLSNSVLRLIERRNRVDKWIKYTGMVVSVVILVVVWKWTR
;
A
#
# COMPACT_ATOMS: atom_id res chain seq x y z
N MET A 1 3.84 -50.08 -20.13
CA MET A 1 3.31 -49.29 -21.26
C MET A 1 2.37 -48.25 -20.68
N ALA A 2 2.90 -47.05 -20.42
CA ALA A 2 2.17 -45.95 -19.81
C ALA A 2 1.47 -45.14 -20.92
N MET A 3 0.17 -44.88 -20.77
CA MET A 3 -0.58 -43.96 -21.60
C MET A 3 -0.79 -42.66 -20.80
N PRO A 4 -0.38 -41.49 -21.31
CA PRO A 4 -0.75 -40.21 -20.73
C PRO A 4 -2.19 -39.87 -21.11
N VAL A 5 -3.05 -39.65 -20.12
CA VAL A 5 -4.40 -39.14 -20.35
C VAL A 5 -4.32 -37.62 -20.32
N ASP A 6 -4.25 -37.03 -21.51
CA ASP A 6 -4.53 -35.63 -21.76
C ASP A 6 -6.05 -35.40 -21.63
N PHE A 7 -6.47 -34.61 -20.66
CA PHE A 7 -7.80 -34.01 -20.61
C PHE A 7 -7.64 -32.50 -20.44
N GLY A 8 -7.48 -31.83 -21.57
CA GLY A 8 -8.41 -30.78 -21.98
C GLY A 8 -8.57 -29.61 -21.01
N ASP A 9 -7.70 -28.63 -21.18
CA ASP A 9 -7.89 -27.24 -20.77
C ASP A 9 -9.26 -26.73 -21.29
N SER A 10 -10.14 -26.32 -20.38
CA SER A 10 -11.38 -25.62 -20.71
C SER A 10 -11.56 -24.44 -19.77
N ALA A 11 -10.82 -23.37 -20.09
CA ALA A 11 -11.27 -21.99 -20.12
C ALA A 11 -12.46 -21.62 -19.20
N ALA A 12 -12.20 -21.54 -17.89
CA ALA A 12 -12.97 -20.69 -16.98
C ALA A 12 -12.24 -19.35 -16.80
N SER A 13 -12.10 -18.61 -17.90
CA SER A 13 -11.54 -17.25 -17.91
C SER A 13 -12.63 -16.25 -17.49
N GLY A 14 -12.34 -15.39 -16.50
CA GLY A 14 -13.20 -14.23 -16.24
C GLY A 14 -12.93 -13.41 -14.99
N GLY A 15 -12.35 -13.97 -13.92
CA GLY A 15 -12.08 -13.17 -12.71
C GLY A 15 -11.10 -13.75 -11.69
N GLY A 16 -10.89 -15.07 -11.69
CA GLY A 16 -9.90 -15.70 -10.80
C GLY A 16 -8.44 -15.40 -11.20
N GLY A 17 -8.17 -15.24 -12.49
CA GLY A 17 -6.82 -14.98 -13.01
C GLY A 17 -6.33 -13.55 -12.75
N THR A 18 -7.24 -12.57 -12.82
CA THR A 18 -6.90 -11.15 -12.61
C THR A 18 -6.63 -10.86 -11.13
N LEU A 19 -7.48 -11.35 -10.23
CA LEU A 19 -7.33 -11.12 -8.79
C LEU A 19 -6.13 -11.87 -8.19
N SER A 20 -5.85 -13.07 -8.69
CA SER A 20 -4.66 -13.84 -8.28
C SER A 20 -3.36 -13.21 -8.79
N GLY A 21 -3.36 -12.67 -10.01
CA GLY A 21 -2.23 -11.89 -10.53
C GLY A 21 -1.96 -10.62 -9.71
N LEU A 22 -3.01 -9.86 -9.37
CA LEU A 22 -2.93 -8.68 -8.50
C LEU A 22 -2.39 -9.05 -7.11
N TYR A 23 -2.88 -10.14 -6.50
CA TYR A 23 -2.39 -10.62 -5.20
C TYR A 23 -0.92 -11.06 -5.25
N GLN A 24 -0.50 -11.76 -6.30
CA GLN A 24 0.90 -12.15 -6.46
C GLN A 24 1.80 -10.93 -6.65
N ASN A 25 1.33 -9.94 -7.39
CA ASN A 25 2.06 -8.69 -7.58
C ASN A 25 2.20 -7.92 -6.26
N SER A 26 1.10 -7.75 -5.50
CA SER A 26 1.14 -7.08 -4.19
C SER A 26 2.05 -7.80 -3.20
N ARG A 27 2.08 -9.14 -3.19
CA ARG A 27 3.02 -9.94 -2.39
C ARG A 27 4.48 -9.74 -2.80
N ARG A 28 4.79 -9.70 -4.09
CA ARG A 28 6.16 -9.43 -4.57
C ARG A 28 6.60 -8.02 -4.17
N LEU A 29 5.71 -7.04 -4.32
CA LEU A 29 5.97 -5.66 -3.93
C LEU A 29 6.16 -5.53 -2.41
N LEU A 30 5.37 -6.23 -1.59
CA LEU A 30 5.54 -6.28 -0.13
C LEU A 30 6.93 -6.78 0.27
N LEU A 31 7.40 -7.87 -0.34
CA LEU A 31 8.73 -8.42 -0.07
C LEU A 31 9.84 -7.42 -0.46
N LYS A 32 9.75 -6.86 -1.68
CA LYS A 32 10.70 -5.83 -2.14
C LYS A 32 10.71 -4.60 -1.23
N THR A 33 9.54 -4.17 -0.76
CA THR A 33 9.39 -3.02 0.15
C THR A 33 10.02 -3.31 1.50
N ARG A 34 9.83 -4.52 2.04
CA ARG A 34 10.47 -4.96 3.29
C ARG A 34 11.99 -4.98 3.15
N ASP A 35 12.52 -5.55 2.07
CA ASP A 35 13.97 -5.58 1.81
C ASP A 35 14.55 -4.17 1.68
N GLY A 36 13.83 -3.26 1.00
CA GLY A 36 14.21 -1.85 0.89
C GLY A 36 14.23 -1.15 2.24
N LEU A 37 13.24 -1.42 3.09
CA LEU A 37 13.16 -0.88 4.45
C LEU A 37 14.29 -1.41 5.34
N GLU A 38 14.62 -2.70 5.26
CA GLU A 38 15.75 -3.27 6.00
C GLU A 38 17.10 -2.66 5.57
N LYS A 39 17.30 -2.45 4.27
CA LYS A 39 18.50 -1.75 3.76
C LYS A 39 18.57 -0.31 4.27
N LEU A 40 17.43 0.37 4.31
CA LEU A 40 17.32 1.73 4.82
C LEU A 40 17.67 1.79 6.32
N GLU A 41 17.17 0.85 7.12
CA GLU A 41 17.53 0.72 8.54
C GLU A 41 19.02 0.40 8.72
N ARG A 42 19.58 -0.55 7.96
CA ARG A 42 21.01 -0.90 8.01
C ARG A 42 21.90 0.30 7.66
N SER A 43 21.53 1.08 6.65
CA SER A 43 22.27 2.30 6.29
C SER A 43 22.27 3.32 7.44
N GLN A 44 21.14 3.47 8.14
CA GLN A 44 21.02 4.36 9.28
C GLN A 44 21.80 3.89 10.51
N TYR A 45 21.87 2.58 10.75
CA TYR A 45 22.72 2.00 11.80
C TYR A 45 24.21 2.12 11.46
N ALA A 46 24.58 1.90 10.19
CA ALA A 46 25.95 2.06 9.71
C ALA A 46 26.46 3.51 9.83
N SER A 47 25.60 4.50 9.55
CA SER A 47 25.94 5.92 9.79
C SER A 47 26.17 6.23 11.27
N SER A 48 25.46 5.57 12.18
CA SER A 48 25.72 5.71 13.62
C SER A 48 26.97 4.95 14.11
N SER A 49 27.33 3.81 13.50
CA SER A 49 28.53 3.05 13.89
C SER A 49 29.83 3.61 13.30
N ALA A 50 29.76 4.24 12.12
CA ALA A 50 30.90 4.88 11.47
C ALA A 50 31.49 6.05 12.30
N LEU A 51 30.73 6.61 13.25
CA LEU A 51 31.21 7.64 14.17
C LEU A 51 32.25 7.10 15.17
N PHE A 52 32.36 5.77 15.35
CA PHE A 52 33.30 5.14 16.29
C PHE A 52 34.55 4.56 15.60
N THR A 53 34.55 4.43 14.28
CA THR A 53 35.69 3.87 13.53
C THR A 53 36.27 4.94 12.61
N SER A 54 37.30 5.64 13.10
CA SER A 54 38.21 6.39 12.24
C SER A 54 38.95 5.43 11.33
N SER A 55 38.39 5.06 10.17
CA SER A 55 39.20 4.44 9.12
C SER A 55 38.68 4.73 7.72
N SER A 56 39.63 5.20 6.94
CA SER A 56 39.60 5.68 5.56
C SER A 56 39.48 4.56 4.52
N ILE A 57 38.47 3.70 4.64
CA ILE A 57 38.19 2.68 3.61
C ILE A 57 36.68 2.61 3.35
N ALA A 58 36.15 3.63 2.65
CA ALA A 58 34.81 3.57 2.07
C ALA A 58 34.88 4.03 0.61
N SER A 59 35.65 3.30 -0.20
CA SER A 59 35.55 3.37 -1.65
C SER A 59 35.13 1.99 -2.17
N SER A 60 34.14 1.99 -3.06
CA SER A 60 33.71 0.90 -3.97
C SER A 60 32.54 -0.04 -3.61
N SER A 61 31.54 0.40 -2.85
CA SER A 61 30.19 -0.20 -3.00
C SER A 61 29.20 0.89 -3.41
N GLY A 62 28.41 0.62 -4.45
CA GLY A 62 27.39 1.54 -4.95
C GLY A 62 26.32 1.77 -3.88
N VAL A 63 26.59 2.70 -2.96
CA VAL A 63 25.63 3.12 -1.93
C VAL A 63 24.55 3.89 -2.66
N GLU A 64 23.46 3.20 -3.02
CA GLU A 64 22.22 3.89 -3.39
C GLU A 64 21.91 4.90 -2.29
N SER A 65 21.75 6.16 -2.69
CA SER A 65 21.54 7.26 -1.75
C SER A 65 20.34 6.94 -0.84
N PRO A 66 20.47 7.05 0.50
CA PRO A 66 19.41 6.68 1.44
C PRO A 66 18.07 7.37 1.15
N SER A 67 18.10 8.60 0.62
CA SER A 67 16.92 9.35 0.19
C SER A 67 16.20 8.71 -0.99
N HIS A 68 16.93 8.21 -1.99
CA HIS A 68 16.34 7.52 -3.14
C HIS A 68 15.69 6.19 -2.76
N LEU A 69 16.31 5.46 -1.83
CA LEU A 69 15.75 4.23 -1.26
C LEU A 69 14.46 4.52 -0.49
N PHE A 70 14.46 5.55 0.38
CA PHE A 70 13.26 5.98 1.09
C PHE A 70 12.11 6.32 0.14
N ASP A 71 12.39 7.12 -0.90
CA ASP A 71 11.40 7.49 -1.90
C ASP A 71 10.87 6.28 -2.68
N SER A 72 11.74 5.31 -3.00
CA SER A 72 11.32 4.06 -3.65
C SER A 72 10.42 3.23 -2.74
N VAL A 73 10.80 3.04 -1.47
CA VAL A 73 10.00 2.28 -0.48
C VAL A 73 8.65 2.96 -0.27
N ARG A 74 8.61 4.28 -0.16
CA ARG A 74 7.37 5.05 -0.05
C ARG A 74 6.47 4.87 -1.27
N LYS A 75 7.02 4.94 -2.48
CA LYS A 75 6.28 4.71 -3.73
C LYS A 75 5.72 3.30 -3.79
N ASP A 76 6.54 2.29 -3.45
CA ASP A 76 6.13 0.89 -3.44
C ASP A 76 4.98 0.65 -2.44
N ILE A 77 5.02 1.24 -1.23
CA ILE A 77 3.90 1.20 -0.26
C ILE A 77 2.62 1.80 -0.86
N THR A 78 2.70 2.97 -1.51
CA THR A 78 1.50 3.57 -2.14
C THR A 78 0.94 2.70 -3.27
N GLN A 79 1.80 2.03 -4.04
CA GLN A 79 1.36 1.08 -5.07
C GLN A 79 0.66 -0.12 -4.43
N ILE A 80 1.19 -0.70 -3.35
CA ILE A 80 0.54 -1.80 -2.64
C ILE A 80 -0.85 -1.39 -2.15
N GLN A 81 -1.00 -0.18 -1.59
CA GLN A 81 -2.31 0.33 -1.15
C GLN A 81 -3.30 0.48 -2.31
N LEU A 82 -2.83 0.91 -3.49
CA LEU A 82 -3.67 0.96 -4.70
C LEU A 82 -4.08 -0.45 -5.13
N LEU A 83 -3.16 -1.41 -5.17
CA LEU A 83 -3.48 -2.80 -5.49
C LEU A 83 -4.48 -3.40 -4.49
N CYS A 84 -4.33 -3.11 -3.19
CA CYS A 84 -5.32 -3.52 -2.17
C CYS A 84 -6.70 -2.94 -2.48
N SER A 85 -6.80 -1.65 -2.79
CA SER A 85 -8.08 -1.01 -3.14
C SER A 85 -8.73 -1.57 -4.41
N GLU A 86 -7.92 -1.92 -5.40
CA GLU A 86 -8.37 -2.56 -6.65
C GLU A 86 -8.86 -3.98 -6.39
N MET A 87 -8.10 -4.77 -5.64
CA MET A 87 -8.51 -6.10 -5.22
C MET A 87 -9.76 -6.04 -4.32
N ASP A 88 -9.90 -5.00 -3.48
CA ASP A 88 -11.07 -4.75 -2.65
C ASP A 88 -12.36 -4.60 -3.46
N SER A 89 -12.28 -3.81 -4.53
CA SER A 89 -13.36 -3.65 -5.49
C SER A 89 -13.71 -4.97 -6.18
N LEU A 90 -12.68 -5.70 -6.63
CA LEU A 90 -12.86 -6.93 -7.37
C LEU A 90 -13.40 -8.08 -6.52
N TRP A 91 -12.96 -8.27 -5.26
CA TRP A 91 -13.50 -9.37 -4.44
C TRP A 91 -14.96 -9.14 -4.06
N ARG A 92 -15.38 -7.87 -3.90
CA ARG A 92 -16.79 -7.51 -3.68
C ARG A 92 -17.67 -7.84 -4.89
N SER A 93 -17.09 -7.81 -6.09
CA SER A 93 -17.76 -8.20 -7.33
C SER A 93 -17.88 -9.72 -7.55
N ILE A 94 -17.16 -10.54 -6.78
CA ILE A 94 -17.19 -12.01 -6.92
C ILE A 94 -18.55 -12.56 -6.45
N PRO A 95 -19.29 -13.31 -7.30
CA PRO A 95 -20.64 -13.79 -6.97
C PRO A 95 -20.65 -14.96 -5.98
N ALA A 96 -19.58 -15.77 -5.91
CA ALA A 96 -19.49 -16.92 -5.02
C ALA A 96 -19.09 -16.52 -3.59
N LYS A 97 -19.97 -16.75 -2.60
CA LYS A 97 -19.78 -16.34 -1.18
C LYS A 97 -18.52 -16.94 -0.53
N SER A 98 -18.23 -18.21 -0.76
CA SER A 98 -17.03 -18.87 -0.19
C SER A 98 -15.72 -18.31 -0.76
N GLN A 99 -15.67 -18.01 -2.06
CA GLN A 99 -14.53 -17.38 -2.70
C GLN A 99 -14.38 -15.91 -2.28
N ARG A 100 -15.50 -15.20 -2.11
CA ARG A 100 -15.54 -13.84 -1.57
C ARG A 100 -14.93 -13.75 -0.17
N ASP A 101 -15.32 -14.65 0.74
CA ASP A 101 -14.80 -14.68 2.12
C ASP A 101 -13.32 -15.07 2.18
N LEU A 102 -12.85 -15.90 1.25
CA LEU A 102 -11.41 -16.24 1.12
C LEU A 102 -10.61 -15.03 0.63
N TRP A 103 -11.08 -14.36 -0.41
CA TRP A 103 -10.39 -13.22 -1.00
C TRP A 103 -10.42 -11.99 -0.10
N LYS A 104 -11.51 -11.78 0.64
CA LYS A 104 -11.57 -10.77 1.70
C LYS A 104 -10.41 -10.95 2.68
N ARG A 105 -10.22 -12.15 3.25
CA ARG A 105 -9.13 -12.43 4.20
C ARG A 105 -7.75 -12.20 3.59
N LYS A 106 -7.55 -12.61 2.33
CA LYS A 106 -6.26 -12.42 1.64
C LYS A 106 -5.94 -10.94 1.41
N VAL A 107 -6.95 -10.15 1.06
CA VAL A 107 -6.80 -8.70 0.83
C VAL A 107 -6.55 -7.97 2.15
N GLU A 108 -7.30 -8.33 3.19
CA GLU A 108 -7.15 -7.79 4.55
C GLU A 108 -5.74 -8.07 5.10
N GLN A 109 -5.21 -9.29 4.91
CA GLN A 109 -3.82 -9.61 5.27
C GLN A 109 -2.78 -8.73 4.54
N VAL A 110 -2.95 -8.52 3.24
CA VAL A 110 -2.02 -7.67 2.45
C VAL A 110 -2.12 -6.21 2.90
N ALA A 111 -3.31 -5.73 3.22
CA ALA A 111 -3.54 -4.38 3.74
C ALA A 111 -2.88 -4.18 5.11
N GLU A 112 -3.06 -5.11 6.05
CA GLU A 112 -2.40 -5.08 7.36
C GLU A 112 -0.86 -5.07 7.23
N GLU A 113 -0.31 -5.91 6.34
CA GLU A 113 1.13 -5.92 6.06
C GLU A 113 1.59 -4.57 5.47
N ALA A 114 0.83 -3.97 4.57
CA ALA A 114 1.15 -2.67 3.96
C ALA A 114 1.12 -1.52 4.98
N ASP A 115 0.12 -1.49 5.86
CA ASP A 115 0.01 -0.49 6.92
C ASP A 115 1.13 -0.65 7.96
N SER A 116 1.51 -1.89 8.28
CA SER A 116 2.65 -2.15 9.16
C SER A 116 3.98 -1.60 8.59
N LEU A 117 4.20 -1.76 7.27
CA LEU A 117 5.39 -1.22 6.60
C LEU A 117 5.36 0.31 6.57
N LYS A 118 4.18 0.90 6.38
CA LYS A 118 3.99 2.36 6.42
C LYS A 118 4.32 2.92 7.80
N ASP A 119 3.88 2.27 8.86
CA ASP A 119 4.19 2.67 10.23
C ASP A 119 5.68 2.59 10.53
N CYS A 120 6.36 1.53 10.08
CA CYS A 120 7.81 1.42 10.20
C CYS A 120 8.54 2.53 9.42
N LEU A 121 8.10 2.85 8.20
CA LEU A 121 8.66 3.95 7.41
C LEU A 121 8.46 5.32 8.08
N ASN A 122 7.29 5.56 8.68
CA ASN A 122 7.02 6.80 9.41
C ASN A 122 7.90 6.94 10.65
N LYS A 123 8.14 5.84 11.38
CA LYS A 123 9.06 5.81 12.52
C LYS A 123 10.50 6.13 12.08
N TYR A 124 10.90 5.60 10.91
CA TYR A 124 12.20 5.94 10.32
C TYR A 124 12.33 7.44 10.03
N ASP A 125 11.36 8.03 9.32
CA ASP A 125 11.35 9.47 8.98
C ASP A 125 11.38 10.36 10.23
N LEU A 126 10.58 10.02 11.25
CA LEU A 126 10.56 10.77 12.52
C LEU A 126 11.93 10.71 13.21
N ARG A 127 12.59 9.55 13.20
CA ARG A 127 13.91 9.36 13.81
C ARG A 127 15.00 10.09 13.03
N ASP A 128 14.88 10.15 11.71
CA ASP A 128 15.81 10.87 10.85
C ASP A 128 15.71 12.38 11.04
N ARG A 129 14.49 12.92 11.03
CA ARG A 129 14.22 14.35 11.33
C ARG A 129 14.73 14.76 12.70
N LYS A 130 14.52 13.93 13.72
CA LYS A 130 15.02 14.20 15.07
C LYS A 130 16.54 14.32 15.09
N ARG A 131 17.27 13.44 14.39
CA ARG A 131 18.74 13.53 14.31
C ARG A 131 19.22 14.76 13.56
N ILE A 132 18.55 15.12 12.46
CA ILE A 132 18.88 16.33 11.70
C ILE A 132 18.71 17.56 12.58
N GLN A 133 17.64 17.62 13.38
CA GLN A 133 17.40 18.69 14.34
C GLN A 133 18.48 18.72 15.45
N GLU A 134 18.78 17.59 16.07
CA GLU A 134 19.83 17.51 17.10
C GLU A 134 21.23 17.88 16.57
N ALA A 135 21.52 17.58 15.29
CA ALA A 135 22.76 17.96 14.64
C ALA A 135 22.82 19.45 14.32
N GLN A 136 21.69 20.05 13.92
CA GLN A 136 21.56 21.49 13.72
C GLN A 136 21.74 22.25 15.04
N GLU A 137 21.06 21.83 16.10
CA GLU A 137 21.20 22.41 17.44
C GLU A 137 22.65 22.30 17.95
N ARG A 138 23.33 21.17 17.73
CA ARG A 138 24.75 21.03 18.06
C ARG A 138 25.64 21.94 17.22
N ALA A 139 25.39 22.08 15.92
CA ALA A 139 26.16 22.97 15.05
C ALA A 139 26.00 24.44 15.46
N GLU A 140 24.81 24.85 15.90
CA GLU A 140 24.54 26.19 16.42
C GLU A 140 25.26 26.43 17.76
N LEU A 141 25.27 25.46 18.66
CA LEU A 141 25.99 25.56 19.93
C LEU A 141 27.52 25.60 19.74
N LEU A 142 28.07 24.80 18.82
CA LEU A 142 29.50 24.83 18.48
C LEU A 142 29.88 26.12 17.73
N GLY A 143 29.02 26.60 16.84
CA GLY A 143 29.18 27.88 16.17
C GLY A 143 29.23 29.06 17.15
N ARG A 144 28.47 28.97 18.25
CA ARG A 144 28.50 29.96 19.34
C ARG A 144 29.75 29.83 20.22
N ALA A 145 30.19 28.62 20.58
CA ALA A 145 31.35 28.39 21.44
C ALA A 145 32.68 28.80 20.79
N ASN A 146 32.83 28.62 19.47
CA ASN A 146 34.03 29.01 18.73
C ASN A 146 34.15 30.55 18.53
N GLY A 147 33.13 31.33 18.93
CA GLY A 147 33.08 32.78 18.75
C GLY A 147 33.66 33.62 19.90
N SER A 148 34.00 33.02 21.04
CA SER A 148 34.35 33.76 22.28
C SER A 148 35.63 34.61 22.20
N SER A 149 36.52 34.38 21.22
CA SER A 149 37.75 35.17 21.04
C SER A 149 37.58 36.41 20.14
N SER A 150 36.37 36.67 19.61
CA SER A 150 36.13 37.67 18.54
C SER A 150 35.11 38.76 18.89
N HIS A 151 34.78 38.93 20.18
CA HIS A 151 33.62 39.71 20.63
C HIS A 151 33.75 41.24 20.43
N ILE A 152 34.94 41.78 20.15
CA ILE A 152 35.14 43.25 20.03
C ILE A 152 35.14 43.72 18.55
N LEU A 153 35.55 42.88 17.60
CA LEU A 153 35.58 43.23 16.17
C LEU A 153 34.21 42.98 15.49
N ARG A 154 33.34 42.19 16.13
CA ARG A 154 32.07 41.75 15.53
C ARG A 154 30.93 42.75 15.67
N ILE A 155 30.92 43.59 16.71
CA ILE A 155 29.77 44.49 16.99
C ILE A 155 29.51 45.49 15.84
N PHE A 156 30.53 45.90 15.08
CA PHE A 156 30.37 46.75 13.90
C PHE A 156 30.07 45.97 12.60
N ASP A 157 30.46 44.70 12.51
CA ASP A 157 30.16 43.81 11.37
C ASP A 157 28.80 43.10 11.54
N GLU A 158 28.27 43.04 12.76
CA GLU A 158 27.04 42.35 13.16
C GLU A 158 25.78 43.09 12.70
N GLU A 159 25.77 44.43 12.60
CA GLU A 159 24.66 45.17 11.97
C GLU A 159 24.60 44.96 10.44
N ALA A 160 25.74 45.02 9.76
CA ALA A 160 25.81 44.82 8.32
C ALA A 160 25.55 43.35 7.92
N GLN A 161 26.04 42.41 8.74
CA GLN A 161 25.84 40.97 8.56
C GLN A 161 24.43 40.53 8.97
N ALA A 162 23.78 41.19 9.94
CA ALA A 162 22.36 40.97 10.24
C ALA A 162 21.46 41.37 9.07
N MET A 163 21.74 42.48 8.38
CA MET A 163 20.94 42.88 7.23
C MET A 163 21.12 41.92 6.03
N GLN A 164 22.32 41.35 5.85
CA GLN A 164 22.56 40.27 4.88
C GLN A 164 21.97 38.92 5.30
N SER A 165 21.95 38.60 6.59
CA SER A 165 21.35 37.36 7.12
C SER A 165 19.82 37.40 7.05
N VAL A 166 19.20 38.57 7.23
CA VAL A 166 17.76 38.80 7.00
C VAL A 166 17.44 38.66 5.52
N ARG A 167 18.25 39.21 4.61
CA ARG A 167 18.06 39.01 3.17
C ARG A 167 18.22 37.56 2.73
N ARG A 168 19.21 36.84 3.29
CA ARG A 168 19.41 35.41 3.02
C ARG A 168 18.29 34.55 3.62
N SER A 169 17.82 34.87 4.83
CA SER A 169 16.68 34.20 5.46
C SER A 169 15.39 34.46 4.72
N SER A 170 15.15 35.69 4.22
CA SER A 170 14.01 36.00 3.36
C SER A 170 14.06 35.16 2.09
N LYS A 171 15.22 35.09 1.42
CA LYS A 171 15.37 34.34 0.17
C LYS A 171 15.22 32.83 0.36
N MET A 172 15.76 32.30 1.46
CA MET A 172 15.61 30.89 1.86
C MET A 172 14.16 30.57 2.27
N MET A 173 13.50 31.48 2.98
CA MET A 173 12.08 31.35 3.32
C MET A 173 11.21 31.39 2.08
N GLU A 174 11.53 32.22 1.09
CA GLU A 174 10.87 32.26 -0.22
C GLU A 174 11.05 30.92 -0.97
N GLU A 175 12.27 30.36 -0.99
CA GLU A 175 12.55 29.06 -1.62
C GLU A 175 11.84 27.90 -0.88
N THR A 176 11.79 27.96 0.45
CA THR A 176 11.10 26.95 1.26
C THR A 176 9.59 27.06 1.10
N PHE A 177 9.05 28.29 1.02
CA PHE A 177 7.64 28.54 0.74
C PHE A 177 7.26 28.10 -0.67
N ALA A 178 8.10 28.40 -1.67
CA ALA A 178 7.90 27.96 -3.05
C ALA A 178 7.92 26.43 -3.17
N THR A 179 8.86 25.77 -2.48
CA THR A 179 8.95 24.31 -2.44
C THR A 179 7.74 23.71 -1.71
N GLY A 180 7.32 24.30 -0.60
CA GLY A 180 6.11 23.91 0.14
C GLY A 180 4.84 24.07 -0.71
N ALA A 181 4.71 25.16 -1.45
CA ALA A 181 3.60 25.40 -2.37
C ALA A 181 3.60 24.42 -3.56
N ALA A 182 4.78 24.07 -4.08
CA ALA A 182 4.93 23.05 -5.12
C ALA A 182 4.53 21.66 -4.61
N ILE A 183 4.87 21.31 -3.37
CA ILE A 183 4.46 20.04 -2.76
C ILE A 183 2.95 20.03 -2.47
N LEU A 184 2.39 21.12 -1.97
CA LEU A 184 0.96 21.22 -1.66
C LEU A 184 0.09 21.15 -2.92
N SER A 185 0.54 21.79 -4.01
CA SER A 185 -0.13 21.70 -5.31
C SER A 185 -0.06 20.29 -5.92
N LYS A 186 1.05 19.57 -5.75
CA LYS A 186 1.13 18.14 -6.13
C LYS A 186 0.17 17.27 -5.30
N TYR A 187 -0.02 17.59 -4.02
CA TYR A 187 -0.97 16.89 -3.14
C TYR A 187 -2.43 17.19 -3.48
N SER A 188 -2.77 18.44 -3.82
CA SER A 188 -4.12 18.80 -4.26
C SER A 188 -4.47 18.15 -5.61
N GLU A 189 -3.52 18.11 -6.55
CA GLU A 189 -3.70 17.46 -7.84
C GLU A 189 -3.88 15.94 -7.70
N GLN A 190 -3.11 15.28 -6.82
CA GLN A 190 -3.32 13.87 -6.50
C GLN A 190 -4.68 13.60 -5.85
N ARG A 191 -5.12 14.48 -4.94
CA ARG A 191 -6.44 14.38 -4.29
C ARG A 191 -7.59 14.52 -5.29
N ASP A 192 -7.47 15.43 -6.26
CA ASP A 192 -8.54 15.65 -7.24
C ASP A 192 -8.63 14.51 -8.26
N ARG A 193 -7.52 13.85 -8.59
CA ARG A 193 -7.55 12.60 -9.38
C ARG A 193 -8.27 11.46 -8.66
N LEU A 194 -8.01 11.29 -7.35
CA LEU A 194 -8.72 10.30 -6.52
C LEU A 194 -10.21 10.61 -6.39
N LYS A 195 -10.58 11.88 -6.24
CA LYS A 195 -12.00 12.29 -6.22
C LYS A 195 -12.69 12.06 -7.57
N HIS A 196 -12.01 12.29 -8.69
CA HIS A 196 -12.56 12.01 -10.01
C HIS A 196 -12.80 10.51 -10.23
N ALA A 197 -11.89 9.66 -9.75
CA ALA A 197 -12.08 8.21 -9.76
C ALA A 197 -13.26 7.78 -8.86
N GLN A 198 -13.40 8.39 -7.68
CA GLN A 198 -14.51 8.13 -6.77
C GLN A 198 -15.87 8.53 -7.36
N ARG A 199 -15.97 9.69 -8.03
CA ARG A 199 -17.20 10.11 -8.71
C ARG A 199 -17.58 9.17 -9.84
N LYS A 200 -16.61 8.74 -10.65
CA LYS A 200 -16.84 7.72 -11.70
C LYS A 200 -17.30 6.38 -11.13
N ALA A 201 -16.79 5.99 -9.97
CA ALA A 201 -17.23 4.78 -9.28
C ALA A 201 -18.67 4.91 -8.73
N LEU A 202 -19.05 6.09 -8.21
CA LEU A 202 -20.42 6.37 -7.76
C LEU A 202 -21.43 6.40 -8.92
N ASP A 203 -21.05 6.95 -10.08
CA ASP A 203 -21.90 6.93 -11.28
C ASP A 203 -22.11 5.50 -11.80
N VAL A 204 -21.07 4.66 -11.76
CA VAL A 204 -21.19 3.23 -12.08
C VAL A 204 -22.09 2.51 -11.06
N LEU A 205 -21.97 2.83 -9.78
CA LEU A 205 -22.83 2.26 -8.73
C LEU A 205 -24.31 2.65 -8.89
N ASN A 206 -24.59 3.89 -9.32
CA ASN A 206 -25.94 4.36 -9.61
C ASN A 206 -26.54 3.63 -10.83
N THR A 207 -25.72 3.28 -11.83
CA THR A 207 -26.19 2.50 -13.00
C THR A 207 -26.37 0.99 -12.72
N MET A 208 -25.68 0.44 -11.71
CA MET A 208 -25.71 -0.99 -11.37
C MET A 208 -26.80 -1.35 -10.35
N GLY A 209 -27.55 -0.36 -9.83
CA GLY A 209 -28.68 -0.53 -8.89
C GLY A 209 -29.88 -1.31 -9.43
N LEU A 210 -29.94 -1.61 -10.74
CA LEU A 210 -31.00 -2.40 -11.38
C LEU A 210 -30.84 -3.93 -11.21
N SER A 211 -29.69 -4.41 -10.71
CA SER A 211 -29.37 -5.86 -10.66
C SER A 211 -30.22 -6.69 -9.68
N ASN A 212 -30.98 -6.04 -8.80
CA ASN A 212 -31.80 -6.72 -7.79
C ASN A 212 -32.95 -7.56 -8.42
N SER A 213 -33.44 -7.19 -9.61
CA SER A 213 -34.48 -7.95 -10.32
C SER A 213 -33.91 -9.21 -11.00
N VAL A 214 -32.63 -9.22 -11.35
CA VAL A 214 -31.92 -10.38 -11.92
C VAL A 214 -31.42 -11.31 -10.80
N LEU A 215 -31.00 -10.74 -9.65
CA LEU A 215 -30.68 -11.44 -8.42
C LEU A 215 -31.85 -12.35 -7.96
N ARG A 216 -33.10 -11.88 -8.09
CA ARG A 216 -34.32 -12.65 -7.76
C ARG A 216 -34.66 -13.75 -8.77
N LEU A 217 -34.22 -13.63 -10.03
CA LEU A 217 -34.43 -14.63 -11.08
C LEU A 217 -33.46 -15.82 -10.96
N ILE A 218 -32.28 -15.61 -10.38
CA ILE A 218 -31.24 -16.65 -10.22
C ILE A 218 -31.43 -17.46 -8.92
N GLU A 219 -31.96 -16.86 -7.85
CA GLU A 219 -32.25 -17.58 -6.59
C GLU A 219 -33.39 -18.62 -6.75
N ARG A 220 -34.33 -18.42 -7.69
CA ARG A 220 -35.47 -19.33 -7.89
C ARG A 220 -35.03 -20.68 -8.48
N ARG A 221 -34.01 -20.74 -9.34
CA ARG A 221 -33.63 -21.99 -10.05
C ARG A 221 -33.06 -23.05 -9.11
N ASN A 222 -32.23 -22.65 -8.14
CA ASN A 222 -31.59 -23.60 -7.22
C ASN A 222 -32.56 -24.13 -6.14
N ARG A 223 -33.61 -23.37 -5.80
CA ARG A 223 -34.70 -23.87 -4.92
C ARG A 223 -35.64 -24.83 -5.65
N VAL A 224 -36.00 -24.52 -6.90
CA VAL A 224 -36.85 -25.40 -7.71
C VAL A 224 -36.15 -26.73 -7.98
N ASP A 225 -34.85 -26.69 -8.31
CA ASP A 225 -34.08 -27.91 -8.62
C ASP A 225 -33.86 -28.81 -7.39
N LYS A 226 -33.74 -28.21 -6.19
CA LYS A 226 -33.75 -28.97 -4.93
C LYS A 226 -35.11 -29.57 -4.65
N TRP A 227 -36.20 -28.81 -4.82
CA TRP A 227 -37.54 -29.26 -4.49
C TRP A 227 -37.98 -30.44 -5.38
N ILE A 228 -37.69 -30.39 -6.68
CA ILE A 228 -38.00 -31.48 -7.62
C ILE A 228 -37.32 -32.80 -7.22
N LYS A 229 -36.05 -32.75 -6.80
CA LYS A 229 -35.30 -33.95 -6.36
C LYS A 229 -35.93 -34.60 -5.13
N TYR A 230 -36.28 -33.80 -4.12
CA TYR A 230 -36.91 -34.31 -2.90
C TYR A 230 -38.32 -34.85 -3.16
N THR A 231 -39.12 -34.17 -4.01
CA THR A 231 -40.44 -34.66 -4.40
C THR A 231 -40.35 -36.01 -5.12
N GLY A 232 -39.41 -36.18 -6.06
CA GLY A 232 -39.19 -37.45 -6.76
C GLY A 232 -38.81 -38.60 -5.81
N MET A 233 -37.93 -38.33 -4.84
CA MET A 233 -37.53 -39.31 -3.83
C MET A 233 -38.72 -39.76 -2.98
N VAL A 234 -39.54 -38.82 -2.49
CA VAL A 234 -40.72 -39.15 -1.68
C VAL A 234 -41.75 -39.93 -2.48
N VAL A 235 -42.04 -39.54 -3.72
CA VAL A 235 -43.00 -40.24 -4.58
C VAL A 235 -42.58 -41.68 -4.85
N SER A 236 -41.28 -41.93 -5.12
CA SER A 236 -40.78 -43.28 -5.33
C SER A 236 -40.96 -44.19 -4.09
N VAL A 237 -40.76 -43.64 -2.89
CA VAL A 237 -40.95 -44.36 -1.63
C VAL A 237 -42.44 -44.67 -1.41
N VAL A 238 -43.33 -43.71 -1.66
CA VAL A 238 -44.78 -43.91 -1.51
C VAL A 238 -45.30 -45.00 -2.44
N ILE A 239 -44.88 -45.02 -3.70
CA ILE A 239 -45.28 -46.05 -4.68
C ILE A 239 -44.86 -47.44 -4.20
N LEU A 240 -43.62 -47.60 -3.73
CA LEU A 240 -43.14 -48.87 -3.18
C LEU A 240 -43.96 -49.34 -1.99
N VAL A 241 -44.32 -48.43 -1.07
CA VAL A 241 -45.15 -48.75 0.10
C VAL A 241 -46.55 -49.21 -0.31
N VAL A 242 -47.17 -48.55 -1.28
CA VAL A 242 -48.51 -48.92 -1.76
C VAL A 242 -48.50 -50.29 -2.43
N VAL A 243 -47.52 -50.58 -3.29
CA VAL A 243 -47.38 -51.88 -3.96
C VAL A 243 -47.10 -52.99 -2.94
N TRP A 244 -46.23 -52.74 -1.98
CA TRP A 244 -45.93 -53.70 -0.91
C TRP A 244 -47.16 -54.02 -0.06
N LYS A 245 -47.97 -53.00 0.28
CA LYS A 245 -49.22 -53.18 1.00
C LYS A 245 -50.28 -53.92 0.18
N TRP A 246 -50.32 -53.75 -1.13
CA TRP A 246 -51.30 -54.45 -1.97
C TRP A 246 -50.87 -55.90 -2.25
N THR A 247 -49.57 -56.16 -2.33
CA THR A 247 -49.04 -57.51 -2.62
C THR A 247 -49.00 -58.41 -1.38
N ARG A 248 -49.24 -57.86 -0.18
CA ARG A 248 -49.25 -58.59 1.09
C ARG A 248 -50.63 -58.57 1.73
#